data_AF-A0A3D4QYY5-F1
#
_entry.id   AF-A0A3D4QYY5-F1
#
_cell.length_a   1.000
_cell.length_b   1.000
_cell.length_c   1.000
_cell.angle_alpha   90.00
_cell.angle_beta   90.00
_cell.angle_gamma   90.00
#
_symmetry.space_group_name_H-M   'P 1'
#
loop_
_entity.id
_entity.type
_entity.pdbx_description
1 polymer ?
#
loop_
_entity_poly.entity_id
_entity_poly.type
_entity_poly.pdbx_seq_one_letter_code
_entity_poly.pdbx_strand_id
1 'polypeptide(L)'
;MLFLRGTTPIHSFALPEELNGVELAALHITYRQDGRTVLEKTLDEVSIGGNIITIRLTQEEALADVFPRCSVTGSVGFQRSLMVWRHGESTWTMRAVTM
;
A
#
# COMPACT_ATOMS: atom_id res chain seq x y z
N MET A 1 -15.09 -20.88 -11.61
CA MET A 1 -14.09 -21.14 -10.57
C MET A 1 -12.74 -20.66 -11.11
N LEU A 2 -12.35 -19.42 -10.80
CA LEU A 2 -11.10 -18.86 -11.29
C LEU A 2 -9.96 -19.35 -10.41
N PHE A 3 -9.14 -20.25 -10.95
CA PHE A 3 -7.88 -20.68 -10.35
C PHE A 3 -6.83 -19.58 -10.60
N LEU A 4 -6.46 -18.83 -9.56
CA LEU A 4 -5.25 -17.98 -9.60
C LEU A 4 -4.04 -18.87 -9.27
N ARG A 5 -3.22 -19.12 -10.30
CA ARG A 5 -2.03 -19.97 -10.23
C ARG A 5 -0.93 -19.30 -9.39
N GLY A 6 -0.81 -19.71 -8.13
CA GLY A 6 0.46 -20.00 -7.46
C GLY A 6 1.52 -18.90 -7.26
N THR A 7 1.20 -17.61 -7.40
CA THR A 7 2.10 -16.53 -6.98
C THR A 7 1.41 -15.67 -5.95
N THR A 8 1.93 -15.65 -4.73
CA THR A 8 1.48 -14.68 -3.74
C THR A 8 1.87 -13.27 -4.22
N PRO A 9 0.90 -12.38 -4.49
CA PRO A 9 1.19 -11.08 -5.09
C PRO A 9 2.09 -10.23 -4.19
N ILE A 10 3.08 -9.59 -4.81
CA ILE A 10 3.96 -8.61 -4.18
C ILE A 10 3.55 -7.23 -4.70
N HIS A 11 3.26 -6.31 -3.80
CA HIS A 11 2.97 -4.91 -4.15
C HIS A 11 4.17 -4.04 -3.84
N SER A 12 4.56 -3.22 -4.81
CA SER A 12 5.65 -2.27 -4.66
C SER A 12 5.13 -0.86 -4.88
N PHE A 13 5.39 0.03 -3.93
CA PHE A 13 4.99 1.42 -3.94
C PHE A 13 6.25 2.28 -3.95
N ALA A 14 6.39 3.12 -4.97
CA ALA A 14 7.44 4.12 -4.99
C ALA A 14 7.03 5.30 -4.09
N LEU A 15 7.85 5.56 -3.09
CA LEU A 15 7.88 6.81 -2.36
C LEU A 15 8.51 7.90 -3.26
N PRO A 16 8.11 9.17 -3.05
CA PRO A 16 8.78 10.30 -3.66
C PRO A 16 10.27 10.32 -3.36
N GLU A 17 11.05 10.92 -4.25
CA GLU A 17 12.49 11.09 -4.02
C GLU A 17 12.78 11.88 -2.73
N GLU A 18 11.89 12.80 -2.32
CA GLU A 18 12.08 13.57 -1.09
C GLU A 18 12.04 12.71 0.19
N LEU A 19 11.49 11.50 0.11
CA LEU A 19 11.43 10.54 1.22
C LEU A 19 12.45 9.42 1.09
N ASN A 20 13.32 9.46 0.08
CA ASN A 20 14.32 8.44 -0.10
C ASN A 20 15.34 8.48 1.06
N GLY A 21 15.52 7.34 1.74
CA GLY A 21 16.42 7.25 2.91
C GLY A 21 15.90 7.94 4.16
N VAL A 22 14.66 8.42 4.15
CA VAL A 22 14.01 9.05 5.31
C VAL A 22 13.40 7.97 6.20
N GLU A 23 13.62 8.09 7.51
CA GLU A 23 12.96 7.24 8.50
C GLU A 23 11.48 7.63 8.62
N LEU A 24 10.59 6.72 8.21
CA LEU A 24 9.15 6.94 8.30
C LEU A 24 8.69 6.77 9.75
N ALA A 25 7.95 7.75 10.28
CA ALA A 25 7.42 7.66 11.63
C ALA A 25 6.19 6.73 11.71
N ALA A 26 5.43 6.63 10.60
CA ALA A 26 4.28 5.74 10.48
C ALA A 26 3.99 5.43 9.01
N LEU A 27 3.48 4.23 8.75
CA LEU A 27 2.95 3.79 7.47
C LEU A 27 1.64 3.02 7.71
N HIS A 28 0.61 3.35 6.95
CA HIS A 28 -0.65 2.62 6.92
C HIS A 28 -1.06 2.36 5.48
N ILE A 29 -1.30 1.12 5.12
CA ILE A 29 -1.77 0.74 3.78
C ILE A 29 -3.08 0.00 3.94
N THR A 30 -4.15 0.56 3.40
CA THR A 30 -5.50 0.05 3.52
C THR A 30 -6.00 -0.41 2.16
N TYR A 31 -6.37 -1.68 2.08
CA TYR A 31 -7.06 -2.26 0.96
C TYR A 31 -8.56 -2.17 1.22
N ARG A 32 -9.31 -1.62 0.27
CA ARG A 32 -10.76 -1.48 0.37
C ARG A 32 -11.48 -2.08 -0.82
N GLN A 33 -12.53 -2.84 -0.55
CA GLN A 33 -13.48 -3.34 -1.54
C GLN A 33 -14.88 -2.93 -1.18
N ASP A 34 -15.67 -2.50 -2.17
CA ASP A 34 -17.07 -2.11 -1.96
C ASP A 34 -17.25 -1.15 -0.77
N GLY A 35 -16.28 -0.24 -0.57
CA GLY A 35 -16.25 0.74 0.51
C GLY A 35 -15.82 0.21 1.89
N ARG A 36 -15.49 -1.08 2.04
CA ARG A 36 -15.06 -1.70 3.29
C ARG A 36 -13.57 -1.98 3.29
N THR A 37 -12.92 -1.75 4.43
CA THR A 37 -11.53 -2.18 4.66
C THR A 37 -11.49 -3.70 4.76
N VAL A 38 -10.67 -4.34 3.94
CA VAL A 38 -10.51 -5.80 3.88
C VAL A 38 -9.12 -6.25 4.33
N LEU A 39 -8.13 -5.37 4.25
CA LEU A 39 -6.78 -5.61 4.74
C LEU A 39 -6.11 -4.28 5.11
N GLU A 40 -5.34 -4.30 6.19
CA GLU A 40 -4.45 -3.22 6.57
C GLU A 40 -3.03 -3.75 6.75
N LYS A 41 -2.04 -2.94 6.38
CA LYS A 41 -0.62 -3.19 6.60
C LYS A 41 0.02 -2.00 7.26
N THR A 42 0.79 -2.24 8.31
CA THR A 42 1.57 -1.21 9.00
C THR A 42 3.05 -1.26 8.61
N LEU A 43 3.84 -0.33 9.14
CA LEU A 43 5.29 -0.28 8.91
C LEU A 43 6.00 -1.61 9.23
N ASP A 44 5.54 -2.33 10.26
CA ASP A 44 6.14 -3.59 10.72
C ASP A 44 5.87 -4.77 9.77
N GLU A 45 4.89 -4.63 8.87
CA GLU A 45 4.46 -5.68 7.94
C GLU A 45 4.96 -5.46 6.51
N VAL A 46 5.79 -4.44 6.29
CA VAL A 46 6.33 -4.10 4.97
C VAL A 46 7.86 -4.15 4.97
N SER A 47 8.43 -4.26 3.77
CA SER A 47 9.87 -4.06 3.57
C SER A 47 10.11 -2.74 2.86
N ILE A 48 10.99 -1.90 3.38
CA ILE A 48 11.37 -0.64 2.74
C ILE A 48 12.80 -0.77 2.23
N GLY A 49 13.00 -0.56 0.92
CA GLY A 49 14.30 -0.55 0.28
C GLY A 49 14.45 0.69 -0.59
N GLY A 50 15.34 1.61 -0.19
CA GLY A 50 15.47 2.92 -0.84
C GLY A 50 14.16 3.70 -0.76
N ASN A 51 13.59 4.03 -1.91
CA ASN A 51 12.28 4.66 -2.02
C ASN A 51 11.16 3.67 -2.36
N ILE A 52 11.34 2.36 -2.20
CA ILE A 52 10.31 1.36 -2.54
C ILE A 52 9.81 0.69 -1.27
N ILE A 53 8.51 0.83 -1.00
CA ILE A 53 7.78 0.02 -0.02
C ILE A 53 7.32 -1.25 -0.73
N THR A 54 7.62 -2.40 -0.16
CA THR A 54 7.22 -3.71 -0.66
C THR A 54 6.32 -4.40 0.35
N ILE A 55 5.12 -4.78 -0.07
CA ILE A 55 4.19 -5.59 0.70
C ILE A 55 4.16 -6.98 0.09
N ARG A 56 4.45 -7.98 0.90
CA ARG A 56 4.17 -9.38 0.57
C ARG A 56 2.87 -9.75 1.23
N LEU A 57 1.89 -10.09 0.41
CA LEU A 57 0.64 -10.62 0.92
C LEU A 57 0.84 -12.07 1.35
N THR A 58 -0.03 -12.60 2.19
CA THR A 58 -0.13 -14.03 2.43
C THR A 58 -1.02 -14.68 1.37
N GLN A 59 -0.94 -16.00 1.22
CA GLN A 59 -1.84 -16.72 0.33
C GLN A 59 -3.31 -16.54 0.74
N GLU A 60 -3.60 -16.48 2.04
CA GLU A 60 -4.94 -16.25 2.57
C GLU A 60 -5.46 -14.85 2.22
N GLU A 61 -4.62 -13.83 2.36
CA GLU A 61 -4.93 -12.44 1.98
C GLU A 61 -5.15 -12.27 0.48
N ALA A 62 -4.43 -13.05 -0.34
CA ALA A 62 -4.54 -13.03 -1.79
C ALA A 62 -5.75 -13.81 -2.33
N LEU A 63 -6.19 -14.83 -1.60
CA LEU A 63 -7.34 -15.68 -1.94
C LEU A 63 -8.66 -15.16 -1.39
N ALA A 64 -8.64 -14.40 -0.30
CA ALA A 64 -9.74 -13.50 -0.02
C ALA A 64 -9.93 -12.65 -1.28
N ASP A 65 -11.15 -12.57 -1.82
CA ASP A 65 -11.55 -11.98 -3.11
C ASP A 65 -11.15 -10.49 -3.32
N VAL A 66 -10.28 -9.98 -2.45
CA VAL A 66 -9.58 -8.70 -2.31
C VAL A 66 -9.01 -8.18 -3.64
N PHE A 67 -8.50 -9.03 -4.52
CA PHE A 67 -7.54 -8.52 -5.49
C PHE A 67 -8.07 -7.78 -6.72
N PRO A 68 -8.99 -8.35 -7.52
CA PRO A 68 -9.35 -7.72 -8.79
C PRO A 68 -10.24 -6.47 -8.62
N ARG A 69 -10.72 -6.17 -7.40
CA ARG A 69 -11.69 -5.08 -7.14
C ARG A 69 -11.30 -4.16 -5.98
N CYS A 70 -10.07 -4.27 -5.45
CA CYS A 70 -9.61 -3.41 -4.38
C CYS A 70 -9.16 -2.04 -4.87
N SER A 71 -9.60 -0.99 -4.18
CA SER A 71 -8.86 0.27 -4.11
C SER A 71 -7.80 0.14 -3.01
N VAL A 72 -6.54 0.41 -3.35
CA VAL A 72 -5.46 0.51 -2.36
C VAL A 72 -5.25 1.99 -2.06
N THR A 73 -5.35 2.32 -0.79
CA THR A 73 -4.93 3.62 -0.25
C THR A 73 -3.78 3.38 0.69
N GLY A 74 -2.88 4.33 0.82
CA GLY A 74 -1.96 4.29 1.92
C GLY A 74 -1.47 5.66 2.27
N SER A 75 -0.88 5.73 3.45
CA SER A 75 -0.45 6.97 4.02
C SER A 75 0.82 6.83 4.83
N VAL A 76 1.68 7.84 4.68
CA VAL A 76 2.96 7.92 5.37
C VAL A 76 2.99 9.18 6.21
N GLY A 77 3.36 9.00 7.48
CA GLY A 77 3.63 10.09 8.40
C GLY A 77 5.13 10.41 8.40
N PHE A 78 5.48 11.67 8.10
CA PHE A 78 6.83 12.19 8.27
C PHE A 78 6.80 13.65 8.72
N GLN A 79 7.52 13.97 9.81
CA GLN A 79 7.69 15.35 10.31
C GLN A 79 6.42 16.23 10.24
N ARG A 80 5.27 15.68 10.67
CA ARG A 80 3.91 16.31 10.68
C ARG A 80 3.16 16.39 9.34
N SER A 81 3.66 15.74 8.29
CA SER A 81 2.97 15.60 7.02
C SER A 81 2.38 14.20 6.88
N LEU A 82 1.13 14.12 6.41
CA LEU A 82 0.48 12.88 6.01
C LEU A 82 0.40 12.85 4.49
N MET A 83 1.13 11.94 3.85
CA MET A 83 0.95 11.70 2.42
C MET A 83 -0.14 10.66 2.21
N VAL A 84 -1.00 10.83 1.21
CA VAL A 84 -2.02 9.84 0.84
C VAL A 84 -1.88 9.49 -0.63
N TRP A 85 -1.89 8.20 -0.96
CA TRP A 85 -1.98 7.69 -2.32
C TRP A 85 -3.30 6.95 -2.56
N ARG A 86 -3.83 7.02 -3.78
CA ARG A 86 -5.01 6.26 -4.23
C ARG A 86 -4.76 5.63 -5.60
N HIS A 87 -5.26 4.42 -5.80
CA HIS A 87 -5.23 3.75 -7.09
C HIS A 87 -6.29 4.31 -8.05
N GLY A 88 -5.87 4.79 -9.22
CA GLY A 88 -6.73 5.10 -10.37
C GLY A 88 -6.02 4.71 -11.67
N GLU A 89 -6.55 3.69 -12.35
CA GLU A 89 -6.23 3.25 -13.73
C GLU A 89 -4.75 3.33 -14.19
N SER A 90 -3.79 2.91 -13.36
CA SER A 90 -2.33 2.88 -13.63
C SER A 90 -1.55 4.14 -13.23
N THR A 91 -2.17 5.14 -12.61
CA THR A 91 -1.48 6.35 -12.15
C THR A 91 -1.83 6.68 -10.70
N TRP A 92 -0.81 6.74 -9.85
CA TRP A 92 -0.95 7.01 -8.43
C TRP A 92 -0.86 8.51 -8.19
N THR A 93 -1.92 9.10 -7.63
CA THR A 93 -1.91 10.54 -7.27
C THR A 93 -1.53 10.68 -5.81
N MET A 94 -0.39 11.32 -5.56
CA MET A 94 0.04 11.69 -4.22
C MET A 94 -0.55 13.05 -3.82
N ARG A 95 -1.05 13.15 -2.58
CA ARG A 95 -1.37 14.43 -1.95
C ARG A 95 -0.73 14.51 -0.58
N ALA A 96 0.10 15.52 -0.36
CA ALA A 96 0.52 15.90 0.97
C ALA A 96 -0.67 16.59 1.67
N VAL A 97 -1.03 16.10 2.85
CA VAL A 97 -1.97 16.73 3.77
C VAL A 97 -1.14 17.21 4.95
N THR A 98 -0.97 18.52 5.05
CA THR A 98 -0.37 19.15 6.22
C THR A 98 -1.44 19.19 7.32
N MET A 99 -1.12 18.64 8.50
CA MET A 99 -1.97 18.74 9.70
C MET A 99 -1.72 20.06 10.44
#